data_AF-A0A2V8RK64-F1
#
_entry.id   AF-A0A2V8RK64-F1
#
_cell.length_a   1.000
_cell.length_b   1.000
_cell.length_c   1.000
_cell.angle_alpha   90.00
_cell.angle_beta   90.00
_cell.angle_gamma   90.00
#
_symmetry.space_group_name_H-M   'P 1'
#
loop_
_entity.id
_entity.type
_entity.pdbx_description
1 polymer ?
#
loop_
_entity_poly.entity_id
_entity_poly.type
_entity_poly.pdbx_seq_one_letter_code
_entity_poly.pdbx_strand_id
1 'polypeptide(L)'
;MARRWKKFAGLTSLVIIALIAIGITFTIGWRPFIGAKQRALTDRKFEATPKRLARGKYLVDGVMGCFGCHTDADWSKPGAPPVAGHEGSGHVWSDQNLPWLIASNITPDKETGIGMWSDDTLARAIREGIGYDGRALFPIMPYPEYRQMSDEDLASVIAYVRTVPAVRN
;
A
#
# COMPACT_ATOMS: atom_id res chain seq x y z
N MET A 1 -1.68 54.17 20.69
CA MET A 1 -2.67 53.27 20.04
C MET A 1 -2.07 51.99 19.45
N ALA A 2 -0.95 52.04 18.71
CA ALA A 2 -0.37 50.88 18.01
C ALA A 2 -0.10 49.62 18.88
N ARG A 3 0.33 49.78 20.14
CA ARG A 3 0.64 48.66 21.06
C ARG A 3 -0.61 47.90 21.54
N ARG A 4 -1.79 48.55 21.60
CA ARG A 4 -3.07 47.89 21.91
C ARG A 4 -3.58 47.10 20.71
N TRP A 5 -3.42 47.62 19.50
CA TRP A 5 -3.85 46.95 18.28
C TRP A 5 -3.05 45.68 17.98
N LYS A 6 -1.73 45.71 18.21
CA LYS A 6 -0.87 44.50 18.16
C LYS A 6 -1.30 43.41 19.15
N LYS A 7 -1.77 43.79 20.34
CA LYS A 7 -2.30 42.84 21.34
C LYS A 7 -3.63 42.22 20.92
N PHE A 8 -4.55 43.02 20.38
CA PHE A 8 -5.82 42.53 19.86
C PHE A 8 -5.62 41.61 18.64
N ALA A 9 -4.77 42.01 17.70
CA ALA A 9 -4.41 41.17 16.55
C ALA A 9 -3.72 39.86 16.95
N GLY A 10 -2.87 39.89 17.98
CA GLY A 10 -2.26 38.68 18.55
C GLY A 10 -3.30 37.75 19.21
N LEU A 11 -4.24 38.32 19.99
CA LEU A 11 -5.28 37.54 20.65
C LEU A 11 -6.26 36.91 19.65
N THR A 12 -6.69 37.65 18.62
CA THR A 12 -7.56 37.09 17.57
C THR A 12 -6.86 35.99 16.77
N SER A 13 -5.57 36.16 16.46
CA SER A 13 -4.78 35.13 15.78
C SER A 13 -4.66 33.85 16.62
N LEU A 14 -4.43 33.98 17.93
CA LEU A 14 -4.40 32.84 18.85
C LEU A 14 -5.74 32.11 18.94
N VAL A 15 -6.86 32.84 18.98
CA VAL A 15 -8.21 32.26 18.99
C VAL A 15 -8.48 31.50 17.69
N ILE A 16 -8.11 32.05 16.53
CA ILE A 16 -8.27 31.37 15.24
C ILE A 16 -7.44 30.08 15.19
N ILE A 17 -6.17 30.13 15.61
CA ILE A 17 -5.31 28.93 15.66
C ILE A 17 -5.91 27.87 16.59
N ALA A 18 -6.42 28.28 17.76
CA ALA A 18 -7.06 27.35 18.69
C ALA A 18 -8.32 26.73 18.09
N LEU A 19 -9.18 27.52 17.42
CA LEU A 19 -10.38 27.01 16.76
C LEU A 19 -10.05 26.07 15.59
N ILE A 20 -8.99 26.35 14.82
CA ILE A 20 -8.50 25.46 13.76
C ILE A 20 -7.97 24.16 14.38
N ALA A 21 -7.16 24.23 15.44
CA ALA A 21 -6.62 23.05 16.12
C ALA A 21 -7.74 22.17 16.71
N ILE A 22 -8.76 22.78 17.31
CA ILE A 22 -9.96 22.10 17.80
C ILE A 22 -10.74 21.49 16.63
N GLY A 23 -11.00 22.27 15.57
CA GLY A 23 -11.70 21.81 14.38
C GLY A 23 -11.00 20.62 13.70
N ILE A 24 -9.68 20.65 13.56
CA ILE A 24 -8.87 19.53 13.05
C ILE A 24 -9.03 18.32 13.97
N THR A 25 -8.95 18.50 15.29
CA THR A 25 -9.09 17.41 16.27
C THR A 25 -10.44 16.71 16.16
N PHE A 26 -11.53 17.45 15.95
CA PHE A 26 -12.90 16.91 15.87
C PHE A 26 -13.32 16.41 14.47
N THR A 27 -12.57 16.72 13.41
CA THR A 27 -12.93 16.31 12.03
C THR A 27 -12.00 15.21 11.51
N ILE A 28 -10.77 15.57 11.18
CA ILE A 28 -9.78 14.68 10.54
C ILE A 28 -8.89 14.01 11.61
N GLY A 29 -8.91 14.55 12.82
CA GLY A 29 -7.95 14.25 13.87
C GLY A 29 -6.55 14.69 13.48
N TRP A 30 -5.56 14.28 14.27
CA TRP A 30 -4.14 14.60 14.01
C TRP A 30 -3.50 13.59 13.04
N ARG A 31 -4.30 12.75 12.37
CA ARG A 31 -3.84 11.66 11.48
C ARG A 31 -2.99 12.12 10.30
N PRO A 32 -3.24 13.28 9.66
CA PRO A 32 -2.36 13.80 8.61
C PRO A 32 -0.94 14.09 9.11
N PHE A 33 -0.76 14.25 10.43
CA PHE A 33 0.53 14.57 11.06
C PHE A 33 1.16 13.38 11.79
N ILE A 34 0.35 12.48 12.38
CA ILE A 34 0.82 11.33 13.17
C ILE A 34 0.97 10.05 12.32
N GLY A 35 0.39 10.02 11.12
CA GLY A 35 0.40 8.86 10.23
C GLY A 35 -0.84 7.98 10.33
N ALA A 36 -0.91 6.96 9.47
CA ALA A 36 -2.03 6.03 9.45
C ALA A 36 -2.13 5.27 10.78
N LYS A 37 -3.35 5.01 11.26
CA LYS A 37 -3.54 4.15 12.43
C LYS A 37 -3.18 2.72 12.05
N GLN A 38 -2.15 2.16 12.68
CA GLN A 38 -1.68 0.81 12.42
C GLN A 38 -2.03 -0.09 13.59
N ARG A 39 -2.51 -1.30 13.32
CA ARG A 39 -2.51 -2.36 14.32
C ARG A 39 -1.11 -2.94 14.51
N ALA A 40 -0.85 -3.51 15.68
CA ALA A 40 0.34 -4.30 15.95
C ALA A 40 0.41 -5.51 15.00
N LEU A 41 1.64 -5.86 14.62
CA LEU A 41 1.92 -7.08 13.87
C LEU A 41 1.87 -8.29 14.80
N THR A 42 1.42 -9.40 14.25
CA THR A 42 1.38 -10.72 14.87
C THR A 42 2.37 -11.65 14.17
N ASP A 43 2.58 -12.83 14.74
CA ASP A 43 3.39 -13.91 14.20
C ASP A 43 2.63 -14.83 13.24
N ARG A 44 1.45 -14.40 12.76
CA ARG A 44 0.62 -15.18 11.84
C ARG A 44 1.44 -15.66 10.64
N LYS A 45 1.29 -16.95 10.33
CA LYS A 45 1.84 -17.60 9.13
C LYS A 45 0.73 -18.32 8.38
N PHE A 46 0.78 -18.27 7.05
CA PHE A 46 -0.16 -18.96 6.18
C PHE A 46 0.53 -20.15 5.51
N GLU A 47 -0.04 -21.34 5.71
CA GLU A 47 0.49 -22.55 5.10
C GLU A 47 0.18 -22.60 3.60
N ALA A 48 1.20 -22.95 2.80
CA ALA A 48 1.10 -23.14 1.36
C ALA A 48 0.53 -24.52 0.99
N THR A 49 -0.74 -24.76 1.31
CA THR A 49 -1.42 -26.01 0.91
C THR A 49 -1.74 -25.98 -0.59
N PRO A 50 -1.82 -27.14 -1.29
CA PRO A 50 -2.17 -27.17 -2.71
C PRO A 50 -3.50 -26.45 -3.03
N LYS A 51 -4.48 -26.54 -2.12
CA LYS A 51 -5.77 -25.85 -2.24
C LYS A 51 -5.61 -24.33 -2.18
N ARG A 52 -4.82 -23.83 -1.23
CA ARG A 52 -4.53 -22.38 -1.10
C ARG A 52 -3.73 -21.85 -2.27
N LEU A 53 -2.76 -22.63 -2.78
CA LEU A 53 -1.99 -22.23 -3.95
C LEU A 53 -2.86 -22.13 -5.19
N ALA A 54 -3.73 -23.11 -5.44
CA ALA A 54 -4.67 -23.07 -6.56
C ALA A 54 -5.66 -21.90 -6.44
N ARG A 55 -6.21 -21.67 -5.24
CA ARG A 55 -7.11 -20.55 -4.97
C ARG A 55 -6.41 -19.20 -5.10
N GLY A 56 -5.20 -19.09 -4.56
CA GLY A 56 -4.37 -17.89 -4.61
C GLY A 56 -4.02 -17.52 -6.03
N LYS A 57 -3.63 -18.49 -6.85
CA LYS A 57 -3.41 -18.29 -8.29
C LYS A 57 -4.61 -17.67 -8.98
N TYR A 58 -5.80 -18.26 -8.78
CA TYR A 58 -7.03 -17.74 -9.36
C TYR A 58 -7.33 -16.29 -8.93
N LEU A 59 -7.15 -15.98 -7.64
CA LEU A 59 -7.39 -14.66 -7.11
C LEU A 59 -6.39 -13.63 -7.62
N VAL A 60 -5.10 -13.94 -7.55
CA VAL A 60 -4.00 -13.02 -7.91
C VAL A 60 -3.98 -12.73 -9.40
N ASP A 61 -4.14 -13.76 -10.23
CA ASP A 61 -4.05 -13.62 -11.69
C ASP A 61 -5.35 -13.04 -12.28
N GLY A 62 -6.51 -13.44 -11.74
CA GLY A 62 -7.80 -13.15 -12.35
C GLY A 62 -8.62 -12.08 -11.64
N VAL A 63 -8.86 -12.26 -10.34
CA VAL A 63 -9.84 -11.44 -9.60
C VAL A 63 -9.25 -10.11 -9.13
N MET A 64 -8.03 -10.15 -8.59
CA MET A 64 -7.32 -9.00 -8.04
C MET A 64 -6.38 -8.36 -9.07
N GLY A 65 -5.98 -9.11 -10.10
CA GLY A 65 -5.12 -8.60 -11.17
C GLY A 65 -3.79 -8.05 -10.67
N CYS A 66 -3.19 -8.65 -9.63
CA CYS A 66 -2.00 -8.09 -8.96
C CYS A 66 -0.86 -7.88 -9.96
N PHE A 67 -0.65 -8.86 -10.85
CA PHE A 67 0.40 -8.80 -11.89
C PHE A 67 0.09 -7.83 -13.02
N GLY A 68 -1.11 -7.25 -13.10
CA GLY A 68 -1.42 -6.18 -14.05
C GLY A 68 -0.71 -4.87 -13.72
N CYS A 69 -0.52 -4.57 -12.42
CA CYS A 69 0.20 -3.39 -11.97
C CYS A 69 1.60 -3.71 -11.43
N HIS A 70 1.78 -4.88 -10.82
CA HIS A 70 3.05 -5.29 -10.21
C HIS A 70 3.96 -6.06 -11.16
N THR A 71 3.80 -5.96 -12.48
CA THR A 71 4.73 -6.58 -13.44
C THR A 71 5.26 -5.50 -14.35
N ASP A 72 6.56 -5.55 -14.64
CA ASP A 72 7.13 -4.64 -15.61
C ASP A 72 6.57 -4.91 -17.01
N ALA A 73 6.49 -3.88 -17.85
CA ALA A 73 5.90 -3.95 -19.16
C ALA A 73 6.93 -3.62 -20.24
N ASP A 74 6.87 -4.32 -21.37
CA ASP A 74 7.71 -4.06 -22.53
C ASP A 74 7.15 -2.90 -23.35
N TRP A 75 7.47 -1.67 -22.94
CA TRP A 75 7.01 -0.44 -23.59
C TRP A 75 7.57 -0.25 -25.01
N SER A 76 8.51 -1.09 -25.46
CA SER A 76 8.97 -1.08 -26.86
C SER A 76 7.96 -1.69 -27.83
N LYS A 77 6.97 -2.45 -27.32
CA LYS A 77 5.95 -3.12 -28.11
C LYS A 77 4.59 -2.42 -28.00
N PRO A 78 3.78 -2.42 -29.07
CA PRO A 78 2.41 -1.93 -29.01
C PRO A 78 1.61 -2.64 -27.90
N GLY A 79 0.93 -1.84 -27.07
CA GLY A 79 0.12 -2.35 -25.96
C GLY A 79 0.90 -2.71 -24.70
N ALA A 80 2.22 -2.47 -24.66
CA ALA A 80 3.08 -2.67 -23.48
C ALA A 80 2.81 -4.00 -22.74
N PRO A 81 3.01 -5.16 -23.42
CA PRO A 81 2.74 -6.45 -22.82
C PRO A 81 3.62 -6.69 -21.58
N PRO A 82 3.11 -7.39 -20.55
CA PRO A 82 3.92 -7.78 -19.40
C PRO A 82 5.19 -8.54 -19.82
N VAL A 83 6.31 -8.24 -19.17
CA VAL A 83 7.56 -8.98 -19.40
C VAL A 83 7.43 -10.38 -18.82
N ALA A 84 7.50 -11.39 -19.70
CA ALA A 84 7.33 -12.79 -19.30
C ALA A 84 8.40 -13.22 -18.28
N GLY A 85 7.98 -13.89 -17.20
CA GLY A 85 8.88 -14.33 -16.13
C GLY A 85 9.23 -13.24 -15.11
N HIS A 86 8.70 -12.03 -15.26
CA HIS A 86 8.84 -10.94 -14.29
C HIS A 86 7.55 -10.68 -13.50
N GLU A 87 6.66 -11.67 -13.41
CA GLU A 87 5.38 -11.50 -12.70
C GLU A 87 5.61 -11.07 -11.24
N GLY A 88 5.06 -9.92 -10.87
CA GLY A 88 5.22 -9.39 -9.53
C GLY A 88 6.51 -8.58 -9.30
N SER A 89 7.36 -8.37 -10.32
CA SER A 89 8.62 -7.60 -10.20
C SER A 89 8.42 -6.14 -9.76
N GLY A 90 7.21 -5.61 -9.85
CA GLY A 90 6.93 -4.18 -9.68
C GLY A 90 7.19 -3.40 -10.97
N HIS A 91 6.80 -2.13 -10.95
CA HIS A 91 6.94 -1.21 -12.08
C HIS A 91 6.95 0.25 -11.60
N VAL A 92 7.66 1.11 -12.33
CA VAL A 92 7.76 2.54 -12.05
C VAL A 92 7.24 3.34 -13.25
N TRP A 93 6.13 4.05 -13.06
CA TRP A 93 5.62 4.99 -14.05
C TRP A 93 6.26 6.36 -13.81
N SER A 94 7.29 6.70 -14.59
CA SER A 94 8.03 7.98 -14.48
C SER A 94 7.99 8.86 -15.72
N ASP A 95 7.59 8.33 -16.87
CA ASP A 95 7.71 8.98 -18.19
C ASP A 95 6.38 9.48 -18.78
N GLN A 96 5.25 9.20 -18.14
CA GLN A 96 3.91 9.41 -18.74
C GLN A 96 3.22 10.73 -18.37
N ASN A 97 3.96 11.79 -17.99
CA ASN A 97 3.39 13.01 -17.36
C ASN A 97 2.49 12.72 -16.14
N LEU A 98 2.58 11.51 -15.59
CA LEU A 98 1.92 11.12 -14.35
C LEU A 98 2.84 11.45 -13.18
N PRO A 99 2.29 11.75 -11.98
CA PRO A 99 3.07 11.71 -10.76
C PRO A 99 3.81 10.38 -10.66
N TRP A 100 5.03 10.41 -10.14
CA TRP A 100 5.87 9.22 -9.96
C TRP A 100 5.11 8.14 -9.18
N LEU A 101 4.57 7.15 -9.91
CA LEU A 101 3.80 6.05 -9.34
C LEU A 101 4.69 4.81 -9.32
N ILE A 102 4.72 4.12 -8.19
CA ILE A 102 5.55 2.94 -7.99
C ILE A 102 4.66 1.79 -7.54
N ALA A 103 4.58 0.74 -8.36
CA ALA A 103 4.13 -0.57 -7.92
C ALA A 103 5.35 -1.32 -7.38
N SER A 104 5.31 -1.68 -6.10
CA SER A 104 6.44 -2.37 -5.45
C SER A 104 6.67 -3.77 -6.01
N ASN A 105 7.90 -4.26 -5.91
CA ASN A 105 8.21 -5.66 -6.18
C ASN A 105 7.57 -6.55 -5.10
N ILE A 106 6.66 -7.42 -5.51
CA ILE A 106 5.92 -8.36 -4.65
C ILE A 106 6.44 -9.81 -4.79
N THR A 107 7.57 -10.01 -5.47
CA THR A 107 8.22 -11.33 -5.53
C THR A 107 8.92 -11.66 -4.20
N PRO A 108 9.23 -12.94 -3.91
CA PRO A 108 9.90 -13.32 -2.67
C PRO A 108 11.39 -12.92 -2.60
N ASP A 109 11.88 -12.03 -3.47
CA ASP A 109 13.22 -11.46 -3.36
C ASP A 109 13.40 -10.77 -1.99
N LYS A 110 14.57 -10.96 -1.38
CA LYS A 110 14.84 -10.52 0.00
C LYS A 110 15.30 -9.07 0.11
N GLU A 111 15.81 -8.49 -0.97
CA GLU A 111 16.39 -7.14 -0.96
C GLU A 111 15.43 -6.12 -1.56
N THR A 112 14.78 -6.47 -2.66
CA THR A 112 13.94 -5.57 -3.44
C THR A 112 12.46 -5.94 -3.32
N GLY A 113 12.16 -7.20 -2.96
CA GLY A 113 10.80 -7.75 -2.84
C GLY A 113 10.26 -7.91 -1.42
N ILE A 114 9.28 -8.82 -1.27
CA ILE A 114 8.58 -9.13 0.00
C ILE A 114 9.24 -10.26 0.79
N GLY A 115 10.43 -10.74 0.39
CA GLY A 115 11.08 -11.90 0.97
C GLY A 115 11.35 -11.78 2.48
N MET A 116 11.53 -10.54 2.96
CA MET A 116 11.74 -10.24 4.38
C MET A 116 10.47 -9.84 5.14
N TRP A 117 9.33 -9.67 4.45
CA TRP A 117 8.09 -9.24 5.09
C TRP A 117 7.41 -10.45 5.74
N SER A 118 6.83 -10.26 6.93
CA SER A 118 5.97 -11.28 7.53
C SER A 118 4.64 -11.39 6.77
N ASP A 119 3.96 -12.53 6.91
CA ASP A 119 2.63 -12.71 6.30
C ASP A 119 1.63 -11.70 6.84
N ASP A 120 1.75 -11.35 8.13
CA ASP A 120 0.87 -10.36 8.74
C ASP A 120 1.14 -8.94 8.24
N THR A 121 2.40 -8.61 7.91
CA THR A 121 2.74 -7.37 7.23
C THR A 121 2.10 -7.31 5.84
N LEU A 122 2.15 -8.40 5.08
CA LEU A 122 1.46 -8.48 3.78
C LEU A 122 -0.05 -8.36 3.92
N ALA A 123 -0.63 -9.07 4.89
CA ALA A 123 -2.05 -8.99 5.20
C ALA A 123 -2.50 -7.56 5.50
N ARG A 124 -1.70 -6.83 6.29
CA ARG A 124 -1.94 -5.43 6.63
C ARG A 124 -1.79 -4.52 5.39
N ALA A 125 -0.80 -4.74 4.55
CA ALA A 125 -0.64 -3.99 3.30
C ALA A 125 -1.85 -4.17 2.38
N ILE A 126 -2.30 -5.41 2.17
CA ILE A 126 -3.40 -5.76 1.27
C ILE A 126 -4.74 -5.20 1.77
N ARG A 127 -5.07 -5.38 3.07
CA ARG A 127 -6.40 -5.01 3.60
C ARG A 127 -6.51 -3.62 4.19
N GLU A 128 -5.40 -3.07 4.69
CA GLU A 128 -5.39 -1.81 5.42
C GLU A 128 -4.64 -0.72 4.66
N GLY A 129 -3.94 -1.05 3.56
CA GLY A 129 -3.18 -0.09 2.80
C GLY A 129 -2.01 0.49 3.59
N ILE A 130 -1.37 -0.32 4.44
CA ILE A 130 -0.25 0.12 5.29
C ILE A 130 0.98 -0.72 4.97
N GLY A 131 2.04 -0.05 4.50
CA GLY A 131 3.31 -0.67 4.15
C GLY A 131 4.05 -1.31 5.33
N TYR A 132 5.12 -2.02 5.02
CA TYR A 132 6.02 -2.62 6.02
C TYR A 132 6.67 -1.58 6.95
N ASP A 133 6.94 -0.40 6.42
CA ASP A 133 7.47 0.80 7.09
C ASP A 133 6.37 1.63 7.78
N GLY A 134 5.10 1.21 7.65
CA GLY A 134 3.97 1.88 8.27
C GLY A 134 3.39 3.06 7.48
N ARG A 135 3.93 3.38 6.29
CA ARG A 135 3.34 4.44 5.47
C ARG A 135 1.99 3.99 4.89
N ALA A 136 1.10 4.95 4.67
CA ALA A 136 -0.11 4.69 3.90
C ALA A 136 0.26 4.42 2.44
N LEU A 137 -0.27 3.34 1.87
CA LEU A 137 -0.16 3.01 0.46
C LEU A 137 -1.11 3.90 -0.34
N PHE A 138 -0.70 4.22 -1.56
CA PHE A 138 -1.51 5.04 -2.45
C PHE A 138 -2.75 4.25 -2.90
N PRO A 139 -3.97 4.82 -2.82
CA PRO A 139 -5.24 4.09 -3.03
C PRO A 139 -5.50 3.66 -4.48
N ILE A 140 -4.56 3.90 -5.41
CA ILE A 140 -4.56 3.19 -6.69
C ILE A 140 -4.46 1.68 -6.48
N MET A 141 -3.73 1.24 -5.44
CA MET A 141 -3.88 -0.12 -4.96
C MET A 141 -5.23 -0.21 -4.25
N PRO A 142 -6.17 -1.06 -4.72
CA PRO A 142 -7.56 -1.08 -4.24
C PRO A 142 -7.69 -1.85 -2.91
N TYR A 143 -6.93 -1.42 -1.90
CA TYR A 143 -7.03 -1.95 -0.55
C TYR A 143 -8.40 -1.71 0.13
N PRO A 144 -9.18 -0.64 -0.17
CA PRO A 144 -10.53 -0.50 0.38
C PRO A 144 -11.47 -1.63 -0.03
N GLU A 145 -11.29 -2.16 -1.24
CA GLU A 145 -12.03 -3.28 -1.81
C GLU A 145 -11.50 -4.60 -1.23
N TYR A 146 -10.17 -4.78 -1.20
CA TYR A 146 -9.54 -5.98 -0.67
C TYR A 146 -9.77 -6.18 0.83
N ARG A 147 -10.02 -5.11 1.59
CA ARG A 147 -10.40 -5.17 3.00
C ARG A 147 -11.54 -6.16 3.29
N GLN A 148 -12.46 -6.33 2.33
CA GLN A 148 -13.66 -7.15 2.47
C GLN A 148 -13.44 -8.63 2.15
N MET A 149 -12.27 -9.01 1.63
CA MET A 149 -11.98 -10.40 1.27
C MET A 149 -12.00 -11.31 2.51
N SER A 150 -12.32 -12.59 2.33
CA SER A 150 -12.29 -13.56 3.43
C SER A 150 -10.86 -13.80 3.93
N ASP A 151 -10.72 -14.24 5.19
CA ASP A 151 -9.40 -14.57 5.76
C ASP A 151 -8.70 -15.70 4.99
N GLU A 152 -9.47 -16.65 4.45
CA GLU A 152 -8.94 -17.77 3.68
C GLU A 152 -8.49 -17.34 2.28
N ASP A 153 -9.19 -16.40 1.63
CA ASP A 153 -8.75 -15.83 0.36
C ASP A 153 -7.47 -15.00 0.55
N LEU A 154 -7.38 -14.23 1.64
CA LEU A 154 -6.17 -13.47 1.96
C LEU A 154 -4.98 -14.42 2.21
N ALA A 155 -5.20 -15.49 2.98
CA ALA A 155 -4.19 -16.53 3.21
C ALA A 155 -3.73 -17.16 1.89
N SER A 156 -4.67 -17.46 1.00
CA SER A 156 -4.41 -18.05 -0.32
C SER A 156 -3.59 -17.13 -1.21
N VAL A 157 -3.93 -15.84 -1.25
CA VAL A 157 -3.20 -14.81 -2.00
C VAL A 157 -1.76 -14.69 -1.50
N ILE A 158 -1.57 -14.56 -0.19
CA ILE A 158 -0.21 -14.43 0.39
C ILE A 158 0.60 -15.71 0.15
N ALA A 159 -0.01 -16.89 0.36
CA ALA A 159 0.65 -18.16 0.10
C ALA A 159 1.11 -18.28 -1.36
N TYR A 160 0.26 -17.90 -2.33
CA TYR A 160 0.60 -17.97 -3.75
C TYR A 160 1.63 -16.94 -4.18
N VAL A 161 1.53 -15.67 -3.75
CA VAL A 161 2.51 -14.63 -4.11
C VAL A 161 3.91 -15.01 -3.64
N ARG A 162 4.05 -15.73 -2.53
CA ARG A 162 5.35 -16.26 -2.07
C ARG A 162 5.95 -17.35 -2.96
N THR A 163 5.20 -17.91 -3.90
CA THR A 163 5.67 -18.96 -4.82
C THR A 163 6.10 -18.44 -6.18
N VAL A 164 5.86 -17.16 -6.49
CA VAL A 164 6.32 -16.60 -7.77
C VAL A 164 7.85 -16.57 -7.82
N PRO A 165 8.46 -16.66 -9.02
CA PRO A 165 9.89 -16.50 -9.17
C PRO A 165 10.38 -15.19 -8.54
N ALA A 166 11.49 -15.24 -7.80
CA ALA A 166 12.11 -14.04 -7.26
C ALA A 166 12.73 -13.22 -8.40
N VAL A 167 12.46 -11.92 -8.42
CA VAL A 167 13.05 -10.97 -9.36
C VAL A 167 13.71 -9.87 -8.55
N ARG A 168 14.96 -9.56 -8.89
CA ARG A 168 15.73 -8.47 -8.26
C ARG A 168 15.84 -7.30 -9.23
N ASN A 169 15.50 -6.08 -8.77
CA ASN A 169 15.54 -4.86 -9.57
C ASN A 169 15.95 -3.62 -8.80
#